data_AF-A0A534GQD9-F1
#
_entry.id   AF-A0A534GQD9-F1
#
_cell.length_a   1.000
_cell.length_b   1.000
_cell.length_c   1.000
_cell.angle_alpha   90.00
_cell.angle_beta   90.00
_cell.angle_gamma   90.00
#
_symmetry.space_group_name_H-M   'P 1'
#
loop_
_entity.id
_entity.type
_entity.pdbx_description
1 polymer ?
#
loop_
_entity_poly.entity_id
_entity_poly.type
_entity_poly.pdbx_seq_one_letter_code
_entity_poly.pdbx_strand_id
1 'polypeptide(L)'
;PLFTEPGWNLHTPEEIGVDDFQASRAPDKRYRTPPLKGLWTHSKGGYFHDGRFSTLGEVVQHYNGFFGLGLSDQQVHDLVEYLKSL
;
A
#
# COMPACT_ATOMS: atom_id res chain seq x y z
N PRO A 1 -16.30 -1.48 -8.62
CA PRO A 1 -15.46 -0.34 -8.13
C PRO A 1 -14.25 -0.14 -9.03
N LEU A 2 -13.75 1.09 -9.22
CA LEU A 2 -12.59 1.37 -10.07
C LEU A 2 -11.24 1.15 -9.36
N PHE A 3 -11.22 0.98 -8.03
CA PHE A 3 -10.01 0.77 -7.19
C PHE A 3 -8.85 1.72 -7.52
N THR A 4 -9.19 2.92 -7.96
CA THR A 4 -8.29 4.05 -8.21
C THR A 4 -8.99 5.29 -7.71
N GLU A 5 -8.24 6.20 -7.12
CA GLU A 5 -8.76 7.50 -6.74
C GLU A 5 -8.99 8.35 -8.01
N PRO A 6 -10.10 9.09 -8.10
CA PRO A 6 -10.31 10.03 -9.20
C PRO A 6 -9.37 11.22 -9.06
N GLY A 7 -8.73 11.63 -10.17
CA GLY A 7 -7.88 12.81 -10.21
C GLY A 7 -6.42 12.53 -9.82
N TRP A 8 -6.04 12.87 -8.59
CA TRP A 8 -4.65 12.95 -8.13
C TRP A 8 -4.33 11.86 -7.11
N ASN A 9 -3.68 10.78 -7.54
CA ASN A 9 -3.36 9.59 -6.74
C ASN A 9 -1.95 9.63 -6.12
N LEU A 10 -1.49 10.83 -5.72
CA LEU A 10 -0.18 11.01 -5.10
C LEU A 10 -0.32 11.40 -3.62
N HIS A 11 0.36 10.66 -2.74
CA HIS A 11 0.33 10.84 -1.30
C HIS A 11 1.68 11.30 -0.76
N THR A 12 1.68 12.12 0.29
CA THR A 12 2.90 12.45 1.02
C THR A 12 3.42 11.21 1.76
N PRO A 13 4.71 11.18 2.13
CA PRO A 13 5.26 10.12 2.98
C PRO A 13 4.48 9.92 4.27
N GLU A 14 4.06 11.03 4.90
CA GLU A 14 3.28 11.03 6.14
C GLU A 14 1.89 10.41 5.95
N GLU A 15 1.22 10.65 4.80
CA GLU A 15 -0.11 10.10 4.52
C GLU A 15 -0.11 8.56 4.44
N ILE A 16 1.03 7.95 4.08
CA ILE A 16 1.17 6.50 3.95
C ILE A 16 2.08 5.87 5.03
N GLY A 17 2.54 6.67 6.00
CA GLY A 17 3.31 6.19 7.15
C GLY A 17 4.73 5.72 6.81
N VAL A 18 5.41 6.38 5.88
CA VAL A 18 6.81 6.08 5.51
C VAL A 18 7.69 7.33 5.50
N ASP A 19 9.00 7.14 5.43
CA ASP A 19 9.96 8.24 5.28
C ASP A 19 9.95 8.86 3.87
N ASP A 20 10.50 10.07 3.76
CA ASP A 20 10.51 10.85 2.53
C ASP A 20 11.72 10.57 1.62
N PHE A 21 12.54 9.57 1.91
CA PHE A 21 13.85 9.42 1.24
C PHE A 21 13.75 9.31 -0.28
N GLN A 22 12.79 8.55 -0.79
CA GLN A 22 12.53 8.44 -2.23
C GLN A 22 11.65 9.58 -2.74
N ALA A 23 10.60 9.94 -1.99
CA ALA A 23 9.69 11.03 -2.38
C ALA A 23 10.43 12.35 -2.58
N SER A 24 11.35 12.74 -1.69
CA SER A 24 12.09 14.00 -1.75
C SER A 24 12.91 14.22 -3.03
N ARG A 25 13.11 13.17 -3.85
CA ARG A 25 13.80 13.21 -5.14
C ARG A 25 12.86 13.34 -6.34
N ALA A 26 11.55 13.16 -6.13
CA ALA A 26 10.53 13.35 -7.14
C ALA A 26 10.12 14.83 -7.23
N PRO A 27 9.76 15.35 -8.42
CA PRO A 27 9.30 16.74 -8.58
C PRO A 27 8.16 17.13 -7.63
N ASP A 28 7.22 16.21 -7.41
CA ASP A 28 6.03 16.44 -6.58
C ASP A 28 6.21 16.05 -5.12
N LYS A 29 7.38 15.49 -4.75
CA LYS A 29 7.70 15.02 -3.39
C LYS A 29 6.69 14.03 -2.78
N ARG A 30 6.14 13.13 -3.61
CA ARG A 30 5.03 12.23 -3.23
C ARG A 30 5.21 10.83 -3.81
N TYR A 31 4.44 9.89 -3.25
CA TYR A 31 4.32 8.51 -3.71
C TYR A 31 3.01 8.28 -4.44
N ARG A 32 3.05 7.47 -5.50
CA ARG A 32 1.85 7.05 -6.23
C ARG A 32 1.29 5.76 -5.64
N THR A 33 -0.02 5.70 -5.43
CA THR A 33 -0.71 4.43 -5.16
C THR A 33 -0.76 3.59 -6.43
N PRO A 34 -0.17 2.38 -6.46
CA PRO A 34 -0.24 1.50 -7.62
C PRO A 34 -1.66 0.97 -7.81
N PRO A 35 -2.05 0.56 -9.02
CA PRO A 35 -3.32 -0.14 -9.23
C PRO A 35 -3.44 -1.36 -8.31
N LEU A 36 -4.57 -1.51 -7.62
CA LEU A 36 -4.78 -2.66 -6.73
C LEU A 36 -5.07 -3.97 -7.48
N LYS A 37 -5.56 -3.88 -8.72
CA LYS A 37 -5.79 -5.05 -9.57
C LYS A 37 -4.48 -5.71 -9.94
N GLY A 38 -4.37 -7.02 -9.73
CA GLY A 38 -3.15 -7.78 -9.99
C GLY A 38 -1.97 -7.42 -9.09
N LEU A 39 -2.18 -6.72 -7.96
CA LEU A 39 -1.11 -6.31 -7.04
C LEU A 39 -0.24 -7.49 -6.57
N TRP A 40 -0.83 -8.68 -6.46
CA TRP A 40 -0.13 -9.93 -6.10
C TRP A 40 1.00 -10.32 -7.07
N THR A 41 0.96 -9.84 -8.32
CA THR A 41 2.01 -10.08 -9.33
C THR A 41 3.30 -9.31 -9.04
N HIS A 42 3.24 -8.28 -8.19
CA HIS A 42 4.37 -7.42 -7.81
C HIS A 42 5.04 -7.84 -6.50
N SER A 43 5.03 -9.13 -6.17
CA SER A 43 5.64 -9.67 -4.94
C SER A 43 7.16 -9.83 -5.02
N LYS A 44 7.73 -9.92 -6.24
CA LYS A 44 9.18 -10.08 -6.41
C LYS A 44 9.92 -8.83 -5.97
N GLY A 45 10.76 -8.97 -4.94
CA GLY A 45 11.49 -7.86 -4.34
C GLY A 45 10.72 -7.13 -3.23
N GLY A 46 9.53 -7.63 -2.86
CA GLY A 46 8.66 -7.02 -1.84
C GLY A 46 7.75 -5.93 -2.40
N TYR A 47 6.80 -5.52 -1.55
CA TYR A 47 5.90 -4.39 -1.76
C TYR A 47 6.53 -3.10 -1.25
N PHE A 48 5.98 -1.97 -1.70
CA PHE A 48 6.57 -0.62 -1.61
C PHE A 48 7.84 -0.49 -2.46
N HIS A 49 8.28 0.76 -2.63
CA HIS A 49 9.38 1.10 -3.56
C HIS A 49 10.75 0.58 -3.11
N ASP A 50 10.90 0.22 -1.84
CA ASP A 50 12.12 -0.31 -1.22
C ASP A 50 11.99 -1.77 -0.79
N GLY A 51 10.87 -2.42 -1.07
CA GLY A 51 10.64 -3.82 -0.71
C GLY A 51 10.46 -4.08 0.78
N ARG A 52 10.19 -3.05 1.60
CA ARG A 52 10.12 -3.17 3.07
C ARG A 52 9.09 -4.18 3.59
N PHE A 53 8.12 -4.54 2.76
CA PHE A 53 7.13 -5.57 3.09
C PHE A 53 7.25 -6.75 2.12
N SER A 54 7.50 -7.94 2.65
CA SER A 54 7.65 -9.17 1.87
C SER A 54 6.31 -9.73 1.40
N THR A 55 5.20 -9.38 2.07
CA THR A 55 3.87 -9.93 1.78
C THR A 55 2.78 -8.86 1.75
N LEU A 56 1.65 -9.15 1.09
CA LEU A 56 0.45 -8.29 1.16
C LEU A 56 -0.09 -8.20 2.59
N GLY A 57 0.05 -9.26 3.39
CA GLY A 57 -0.36 -9.25 4.79
C GLY A 57 0.41 -8.21 5.62
N GLU A 58 1.72 -8.08 5.38
CA GLU A 58 2.52 -7.05 6.04
C GLU A 58 2.11 -5.63 5.62
N VAL A 59 1.77 -5.42 4.34
CA VAL A 59 1.21 -4.13 3.87
C VAL A 59 -0.13 -3.82 4.54
N VAL A 60 -1.02 -4.80 4.64
CA VAL A 60 -2.32 -4.60 5.32
C VAL A 60 -2.13 -4.33 6.80
N GLN A 61 -1.23 -5.04 7.47
CA GLN A 61 -0.93 -4.82 8.89
C GLN A 61 -0.29 -3.44 9.14
N HIS A 62 0.58 -2.98 8.23
CA HIS A 62 1.10 -1.62 8.28
C HIS A 62 -0.03 -0.58 8.34
N TYR A 63 -0.97 -0.64 7.40
CA TYR A 63 -2.09 0.31 7.38
C TYR A 63 -3.09 0.10 8.52
N ASN A 64 -3.31 -1.14 8.96
CA ASN A 64 -4.13 -1.44 10.13
C ASN A 64 -3.61 -0.73 11.38
N GLY A 65 -2.30 -0.83 11.63
CA GLY A 65 -1.64 -0.15 12.74
C GLY A 65 -1.54 1.36 12.54
N PHE A 66 -1.12 1.80 11.35
CA PHE A 66 -0.89 3.22 11.05
C PHE A 66 -2.18 4.06 11.13
N PHE A 67 -3.29 3.54 10.62
CA PHE A 67 -4.59 4.21 10.70
C PHE A 67 -5.41 3.83 11.94
N GLY A 68 -4.94 2.89 12.76
CA GLY A 68 -5.66 2.42 13.95
C GLY A 68 -7.01 1.77 13.63
N LEU A 69 -7.07 0.97 12.56
CA LEU A 69 -8.32 0.42 12.03
C LEU A 69 -8.94 -0.68 12.91
N GLY A 70 -8.14 -1.31 13.78
CA GLY A 70 -8.61 -2.35 14.71
C GLY A 70 -9.07 -3.63 14.00
N LEU A 71 -8.51 -3.94 12.84
CA LEU A 71 -8.83 -5.17 12.11
C LEU A 71 -8.33 -6.38 12.91
N SER A 72 -9.21 -7.36 13.06
CA SER A 72 -8.84 -8.70 13.56
C SER A 72 -7.99 -9.46 12.54
N ASP A 73 -7.29 -10.50 12.99
CA ASP A 73 -6.49 -11.36 12.11
C ASP A 73 -7.31 -11.96 10.97
N GLN A 74 -8.57 -12.33 11.23
CA GLN A 74 -9.47 -12.84 10.21
C GLN A 74 -9.80 -11.77 9.15
N GLN A 75 -10.07 -10.52 9.58
CA GLN A 75 -10.36 -9.43 8.64
C GLN A 75 -9.14 -9.05 7.79
N VAL A 76 -7.93 -9.11 8.38
CA VAL A 76 -6.68 -8.92 7.64
C VAL A 76 -6.52 -10.01 6.59
N HIS A 77 -6.72 -11.28 6.96
CA HIS A 77 -6.68 -12.41 6.04
C HIS A 77 -7.69 -12.24 4.90
N ASP A 78 -8.94 -11.94 5.21
CA ASP A 78 -10.00 -11.81 4.21
C ASP A 78 -9.75 -10.63 3.26
N LEU A 79 -9.20 -9.52 3.76
CA LEU A 79 -8.79 -8.39 2.94
C LEU A 79 -7.64 -8.77 1.99
N VAL A 80 -6.66 -9.54 2.45
CA VAL A 80 -5.58 -10.04 1.59
C VAL A 80 -6.13 -10.92 0.47
N GLU A 81 -7.03 -11.85 0.77
CA GLU A 81 -7.66 -12.70 -0.25
C GLU A 81 -8.53 -11.91 -1.23
N TYR A 82 -9.26 -10.92 -0.71
CA TYR A 82 -10.00 -9.99 -1.57
C TYR A 82 -9.08 -9.26 -2.54
N LEU A 83 -7.95 -8.69 -2.08
CA LEU A 83 -6.98 -8.00 -2.93
C LEU A 83 -6.36 -8.92 -3.99
N LYS A 84 -6.16 -10.20 -3.69
CA LYS A 84 -5.67 -11.19 -4.67
C LYS A 84 -6.70 -11.49 -5.77
N SER A 85 -7.98 -11.32 -5.48
CA SER A 85 -9.08 -11.55 -6.44
C SER A 85 -9.32 -10.40 -7.43
N LEU A 86 -8.64 -9.25 -7.25
CA LEU A 86 -8.82 -8.04 -8.05
C LEU A 86 -8.07 -8.02 -9.39
#